data_AF-A0A7R9LDF1-F1
#
_entry.id   AF-A0A7R9LDF1-F1
#
_cell.length_a   1.000
_cell.length_b   1.000
_cell.length_c   1.000
_cell.angle_alpha   90.00
_cell.angle_beta   90.00
_cell.angle_gamma   90.00
#
_symmetry.space_group_name_H-M   'P 1'
#
loop_
_entity.id
_entity.type
_entity.pdbx_description
1 polymer ?
#
loop_
_entity_poly.entity_id
_entity_poly.type
_entity_poly.pdbx_seq_one_letter_code
_entity_poly.pdbx_strand_id
1 'polypeptide(L)'
;MVQLLHKLSIRSANGPQKLLKVIKNPISSHLPVGCKKIGTSFKAQKLVHPRELVPSDDAPLAIVIGAMAHGMVECDYIEETVSISEYPLSAALASTKICSAFEEVWNIH
;
A
#
# COMPACT_ATOMS: atom_id res chain seq x y z
N MET A 1 -11.92 -14.18 -6.74
CA MET A 1 -11.09 -13.48 -7.75
C MET A 1 -11.54 -13.72 -9.19
N VAL A 2 -11.85 -14.95 -9.62
CA VAL A 2 -12.29 -15.29 -11.00
C VAL A 2 -13.38 -14.36 -11.54
N GLN A 3 -14.45 -14.13 -10.77
CA GLN A 3 -15.55 -13.26 -11.18
C GLN A 3 -15.10 -11.81 -11.47
N LEU A 4 -14.16 -11.26 -10.69
CA LEU A 4 -13.65 -9.91 -10.88
C LEU A 4 -12.92 -9.79 -12.22
N LEU A 5 -12.09 -10.78 -12.55
CA LEU A 5 -11.31 -10.76 -13.79
C LEU A 5 -12.20 -10.97 -15.03
N HIS A 6 -13.23 -11.82 -14.94
CA HIS A 6 -14.14 -12.06 -16.07
C HIS A 6 -15.12 -10.90 -16.31
N LYS A 7 -15.67 -10.31 -15.24
CA LYS A 7 -16.70 -9.27 -15.34
C LYS A 7 -16.16 -7.85 -15.17
N LEU A 8 -14.86 -7.70 -14.90
CA LEU A 8 -14.15 -6.44 -14.61
C LEU A 8 -14.71 -5.65 -13.41
N SER A 9 -15.73 -6.16 -12.73
CA SER A 9 -16.32 -5.56 -11.52
C SER A 9 -17.14 -6.56 -10.72
N ILE A 10 -17.25 -6.31 -9.42
CA ILE A 10 -18.14 -7.02 -8.48
C ILE A 10 -19.02 -5.97 -7.80
N ARG A 11 -20.32 -6.23 -7.74
CA ARG A 11 -21.32 -5.36 -7.09
C ARG A 11 -21.77 -5.94 -5.75
N SER A 12 -22.28 -5.08 -4.88
CA SER A 12 -22.96 -5.51 -3.65
C SER A 12 -24.12 -6.44 -3.99
N ALA A 13 -24.39 -7.42 -3.12
CA ALA A 13 -25.55 -8.31 -3.26
C ALA A 13 -26.87 -7.53 -3.15
N ASN A 14 -26.88 -6.48 -2.32
CA ASN A 14 -28.09 -5.75 -1.93
C ASN A 14 -28.16 -4.35 -2.56
N GLY A 15 -27.31 -4.01 -3.53
CA GLY A 15 -27.32 -2.67 -4.12
C GLY A 15 -26.48 -2.51 -5.39
N PRO A 16 -26.67 -1.40 -6.13
CA PRO A 16 -26.01 -1.18 -7.42
C PRO A 16 -24.52 -0.82 -7.29
N GLN A 17 -24.01 -0.59 -6.08
CA GLN A 17 -22.64 -0.16 -5.82
C GLN A 17 -21.60 -1.20 -6.24
N LYS A 18 -20.52 -0.76 -6.89
CA LYS A 18 -19.37 -1.61 -7.24
C LYS A 18 -18.40 -1.63 -6.06
N LEU A 19 -18.18 -2.81 -5.47
CA LEU A 19 -17.25 -3.00 -4.36
C LEU A 19 -15.82 -3.23 -4.86
N LEU A 20 -15.67 -3.88 -6.01
CA LEU A 20 -14.38 -4.08 -6.69
C LEU A 20 -14.53 -3.77 -8.18
N LYS A 21 -13.52 -3.15 -8.78
CA LYS A 21 -13.51 -2.76 -10.19
C LYS A 21 -12.08 -2.81 -10.73
N VAL A 22 -11.90 -3.40 -11.91
CA VAL A 22 -10.65 -3.31 -12.66
C VAL A 22 -10.56 -1.91 -13.29
N ILE A 23 -9.44 -1.22 -13.08
CA ILE A 23 -9.19 0.13 -13.57
C ILE A 23 -8.02 0.14 -14.55
N LYS A 24 -7.94 1.19 -15.38
CA LYS A 24 -6.86 1.36 -16.35
C LYS A 24 -5.57 1.77 -15.64
N ASN A 25 -4.45 1.20 -16.06
CA ASN A 25 -3.12 1.67 -15.69
C ASN A 25 -2.82 3.03 -16.33
N PRO A 26 -1.91 3.85 -15.75
CA PRO A 26 -1.11 3.59 -14.55
C PRO A 26 -1.85 3.90 -13.23
N ILE A 27 -1.40 3.31 -12.11
CA ILE A 27 -2.00 3.56 -10.78
C ILE A 27 -1.82 5.01 -10.32
N SER A 28 -0.76 5.68 -10.76
CA SER A 28 -0.46 7.08 -10.44
C SER A 28 -1.58 8.03 -10.85
N SER A 29 -2.36 7.72 -11.88
CA SER A 29 -3.51 8.53 -12.32
C SER A 29 -4.72 8.48 -11.38
N HIS A 30 -4.75 7.54 -10.42
CA HIS A 30 -5.85 7.34 -9.47
C HIS A 30 -5.51 7.77 -8.04
N LEU A 31 -4.24 8.11 -7.79
CA LEU A 31 -3.80 8.62 -6.49
C LEU A 31 -4.10 10.13 -6.37
N PRO A 32 -4.36 10.62 -5.15
CA PRO A 32 -4.60 12.06 -4.93
C PRO A 32 -3.35 12.89 -5.22
N VAL A 33 -3.55 14.18 -5.50
CA VAL A 33 -2.47 15.14 -5.73
C VAL A 33 -1.64 15.30 -4.46
N GLY A 34 -0.32 15.40 -4.59
CA GLY A 34 0.60 15.51 -3.46
C GLY A 34 0.85 14.19 -2.72
N CYS A 35 0.32 13.07 -3.22
CA CYS A 35 0.54 11.78 -2.61
C CYS A 35 1.99 11.31 -2.77
N LYS A 36 2.71 11.11 -1.66
CA LYS A 36 4.04 10.47 -1.69
C LYS A 36 3.88 8.97 -1.95
N LYS A 37 4.82 8.34 -2.65
CA LYS A 37 4.78 6.90 -2.94
C LYS A 37 6.03 6.22 -2.42
N ILE A 38 5.87 5.41 -1.39
CA ILE A 38 6.98 4.73 -0.71
C ILE A 38 6.89 3.24 -0.99
N GLY A 39 7.97 2.66 -1.49
CA GLY A 39 8.14 1.22 -1.64
C GLY A 39 8.67 0.59 -0.35
N THR A 40 8.23 -0.62 -0.04
CA THR A 40 8.80 -1.40 1.05
C THR A 40 9.69 -2.50 0.53
N SER A 41 10.94 -2.57 0.99
CA SER A 41 11.86 -3.66 0.67
C SER A 41 12.77 -3.98 1.84
N PHE A 42 12.93 -5.27 2.14
CA PHE A 42 13.89 -5.75 3.13
C PHE A 42 15.33 -5.34 2.81
N LYS A 43 15.68 -5.23 1.52
CA LYS A 43 17.03 -4.87 1.07
C LYS A 43 17.29 -3.36 1.03
N ALA A 44 16.30 -2.54 1.39
CA ALA A 44 16.47 -1.09 1.41
C ALA A 44 17.48 -0.69 2.49
N GLN A 45 18.37 0.26 2.17
CA GLN A 45 19.40 0.74 3.09
C GLN A 45 18.82 1.55 4.25
N LYS A 46 17.68 2.22 4.02
CA LYS A 46 17.03 3.08 4.99
C LYS A 46 16.08 2.25 5.84
N LEU A 47 16.53 1.87 7.03
CA LEU A 47 15.68 1.30 8.08
C LEU A 47 14.93 2.44 8.78
N VAL A 48 13.60 2.38 8.80
CA VAL A 48 12.74 3.40 9.39
C VAL A 48 11.74 2.77 10.35
N HIS A 49 11.42 3.48 11.42
CA HIS A 49 10.32 3.06 12.28
C HIS A 49 8.99 3.34 11.55
N PRO A 50 8.03 2.39 11.50
CA PRO A 50 6.76 2.60 10.78
C PRO A 50 5.99 3.88 11.15
N ARG A 51 6.14 4.36 12.39
CA ARG A 51 5.52 5.63 12.85
C ARG A 51 6.09 6.87 12.16
N GLU A 52 7.36 6.84 11.76
CA GLU A 52 8.02 7.94 11.05
C GLU A 52 7.55 8.05 9.59
N LEU A 53 6.89 7.01 9.07
CA LEU A 53 6.28 7.05 7.74
C LEU A 53 5.00 7.87 7.71
N VAL A 54 4.36 8.09 8.86
CA VAL A 54 3.09 8.82 8.92
C VAL A 54 3.36 10.31 8.71
N PRO A 55 2.79 10.93 7.64
CA PRO A 55 2.97 12.34 7.38
C PRO A 55 2.32 13.20 8.48
N SER A 56 2.99 14.28 8.88
CA SER A 56 2.51 15.19 9.93
C SER A 56 1.53 16.26 9.41
N ASP A 57 1.42 16.42 8.09
CA ASP A 57 0.74 17.49 7.39
C ASP A 57 -0.59 17.06 6.74
N ASP A 58 -1.19 15.95 7.20
CA ASP A 58 -2.37 15.30 6.59
C ASP A 58 -2.21 15.00 5.08
N ALA A 59 -0.97 15.02 4.57
CA ALA A 59 -0.69 14.70 3.18
C ALA A 59 -1.00 13.22 2.90
N PRO A 60 -1.59 12.89 1.75
CA PRO A 60 -1.86 11.50 1.42
C PRO A 60 -0.55 10.74 1.20
N LEU A 61 -0.50 9.48 1.63
CA LEU A 61 0.64 8.60 1.44
C LEU A 61 0.19 7.26 0.83
N ALA A 62 0.88 6.83 -0.22
CA ALA A 62 0.70 5.52 -0.82
C ALA A 62 1.91 4.63 -0.51
N ILE A 63 1.66 3.47 0.08
CA ILE A 63 2.68 2.49 0.42
C ILE A 63 2.54 1.29 -0.52
N VAL A 64 3.66 0.92 -1.17
CA VAL A 64 3.72 -0.19 -2.12
C VAL A 64 4.32 -1.41 -1.43
N ILE A 65 3.47 -2.39 -1.19
CA ILE A 65 3.84 -3.66 -0.55
C ILE A 65 3.80 -4.77 -1.60
N GLY A 66 4.88 -5.54 -1.68
CA GLY A 66 4.99 -6.66 -2.61
C GLY A 66 4.15 -7.85 -2.17
N ALA A 67 3.03 -8.10 -2.86
CA ALA A 67 2.20 -9.29 -2.67
C ALA A 67 2.74 -10.50 -3.47
N MET A 68 4.02 -10.84 -3.29
CA MET A 68 4.73 -11.90 -4.02
C MET A 68 5.46 -12.85 -3.07
N ALA A 69 5.68 -14.10 -3.50
CA ALA A 69 6.39 -15.11 -2.70
C ALA A 69 7.90 -14.80 -2.60
N HIS A 70 8.51 -14.44 -3.72
CA HIS A 70 9.91 -14.02 -3.82
C HIS A 70 10.02 -12.92 -4.87
N GLY A 71 10.93 -11.97 -4.64
CA GLY A 71 11.19 -10.86 -5.55
C GLY A 71 11.36 -9.54 -4.81
N MET A 72 11.62 -8.49 -5.57
CA MET A 72 11.72 -7.12 -5.08
C MET A 72 10.67 -6.26 -5.77
N VAL A 73 10.05 -5.36 -5.01
CA VAL A 73 9.10 -4.40 -5.57
C VAL A 73 9.91 -3.34 -6.32
N GLU A 74 9.77 -3.31 -7.64
CA GLU A 74 10.33 -2.30 -8.51
C GLU A 74 9.18 -1.71 -9.34
N CYS A 75 8.87 -0.44 -9.12
CA CYS A 75 7.80 0.26 -9.82
C CYS A 75 8.23 1.71 -10.10
N ASP A 76 7.99 2.19 -11.32
CA ASP A 76 8.46 3.49 -11.81
C ASP A 76 7.91 4.70 -11.03
N TYR A 77 6.81 4.51 -10.30
CA TYR A 77 6.14 5.56 -9.54
C TYR A 77 6.58 5.62 -8.07
N ILE A 78 7.49 4.74 -7.63
CA ILE A 78 8.04 4.76 -6.26
C ILE A 78 9.11 5.85 -6.19
N GLU A 79 8.97 6.75 -5.21
CA GLU A 79 9.89 7.87 -5.00
C GLU A 79 11.02 7.48 -4.05
N GLU A 80 10.71 6.67 -3.03
CA GLU A 80 11.67 6.20 -2.03
C GLU A 80 11.36 4.75 -1.65
N THR A 81 12.39 3.94 -1.40
CA THR A 81 12.23 2.59 -0.85
C THR A 81 12.81 2.52 0.56
N VAL A 82 12.03 2.00 1.50
CA VAL A 82 12.40 1.88 2.91
C VAL A 82 12.29 0.43 3.40
N SER A 83 13.05 0.12 4.44
CA SER A 83 12.90 -1.10 5.22
C SER A 83 12.27 -0.77 6.56
N ILE A 84 11.29 -1.57 6.99
CA ILE A 84 10.60 -1.40 8.28
C ILE A 84 11.07 -2.39 9.35
N SER A 85 11.96 -3.32 8.98
CA SER A 85 12.49 -4.35 9.88
C SER A 85 13.80 -4.90 9.35
N GLU A 86 14.70 -5.23 10.27
CA GLU A 86 15.95 -5.97 9.99
C GLU A 86 15.73 -7.44 9.63
N TYR A 87 14.48 -7.91 9.66
CA TYR A 87 14.10 -9.28 9.29
C TYR A 87 13.18 -9.26 8.07
N PRO A 88 13.26 -10.27 7.19
CA PRO A 88 12.32 -10.42 6.10
C PRO A 88 10.92 -10.67 6.66
N LEU A 89 9.97 -9.82 6.29
CA LEU A 89 8.57 -9.92 6.72
C LEU A 89 7.70 -10.48 5.58
N SER A 90 6.64 -11.19 5.95
CA SER A 90 5.55 -11.48 5.01
C SER A 90 4.82 -10.18 4.65
N ALA A 91 4.23 -10.13 3.45
CA ALA A 91 3.43 -8.97 3.03
C ALA A 91 2.31 -8.65 4.03
N ALA A 92 1.67 -9.70 4.59
CA ALA A 92 0.62 -9.53 5.60
C ALA A 92 1.15 -8.86 6.87
N LEU A 93 2.29 -9.32 7.42
CA LEU A 93 2.87 -8.75 8.63
C LEU A 93 3.39 -7.33 8.41
N ALA A 94 3.96 -7.06 7.23
CA ALA A 94 4.34 -5.71 6.83
C ALA A 94 3.13 -4.77 6.80
N SER A 95 2.03 -5.17 6.15
CA SER A 95 0.78 -4.40 6.14
C SER A 95 0.24 -4.15 7.55
N THR A 96 0.24 -5.17 8.42
CA THR A 96 -0.21 -5.02 9.81
C THR A 96 0.63 -4.01 10.58
N LYS A 97 1.97 -4.12 10.54
CA LYS A 97 2.86 -3.19 11.25
C LYS A 97 2.68 -1.75 10.78
N ILE A 98 2.43 -1.57 9.48
CA ILE A 98 2.20 -0.26 8.89
C ILE A 98 0.84 0.28 9.34
N CYS A 99 -0.25 -0.46 9.19
CA CYS A 99 -1.58 -0.02 9.63
C CYS A 99 -1.59 0.33 11.12
N SER A 100 -1.01 -0.51 11.99
CA SER A 100 -0.95 -0.23 13.43
C SER A 100 -0.16 1.04 13.77
N ALA A 101 0.88 1.36 13.00
CA ALA A 101 1.61 2.61 13.21
C ALA A 101 0.80 3.85 12.81
N PHE A 102 0.02 3.74 11.73
CA PHE A 102 -0.92 4.80 11.32
C PHE A 102 -2.06 4.96 12.33
N GLU A 103 -2.63 3.86 12.80
CA GLU A 103 -3.66 3.85 13.85
C GLU A 103 -3.15 4.58 15.11
N GLU A 104 -1.93 4.28 15.56
CA GLU A 104 -1.34 4.91 16.75
C GLU A 104 -1.08 6.41 16.56
N VAL A 105 -0.52 6.83 15.42
CA VAL A 105 -0.23 8.26 15.17
C VAL A 105 -1.51 9.07 14.96
N TRP A 106 -2.52 8.49 14.33
CA TRP A 106 -3.83 9.13 14.12
C TRP A 106 -4.78 9.01 15.32
N ASN A 107 -4.36 8.37 16.42
CA ASN A 107 -5.18 8.11 17.61
C ASN A 107 -6.49 7.38 17.28
N ILE A 108 -6.42 6.36 16.43
CA ILE A 108 -7.53 5.47 16.10
C ILE A 108 -7.39 4.22 16.98
N HIS A 109 -8.42 3.93 17.80
CA HIS A 109 -8.46 2.84 18.78
C HIS A 109 -9.54 1.81 18.45
#